data_AF-A0A2T2VFF2-F1
#
_entry.id   AF-A0A2T2VFF2-F1
#
_cell.length_a   1.000
_cell.length_b   1.000
_cell.length_c   1.000
_cell.angle_alpha   90.00
_cell.angle_beta   90.00
_cell.angle_gamma   90.00
#
_symmetry.space_group_name_H-M   'P 1'
#
loop_
_entity.id
_entity.type
_entity.pdbx_description
1 polymer ?
#
loop_
_entity_poly.entity_id
_entity_poly.type
_entity_poly.pdbx_seq_one_letter_code
_entity_poly.pdbx_strand_id
1 'polypeptide(L)'
;MTHAKDQAQEPNTTKSLAAGISLLLLAGVSFFLTVQDISFRDSHQIMRKSAEKVEGRLHEYETQVDRFLQDTSLLLKLASGKSQEKDIQQVSTKPYTILLYNQKDQLIFWNDNKVNLYYPASYFRQASNLIKLKSGYFELIRKRIYIANRGLVQAFALIPIYYDYEVTNEYLRNGFALNTSIPSYISLNTRIDQGPVQVSTKDDTPLFALSLNKNQLADQSNRTRLILEFLMLLFFFGGLHFITIPFTRQPNAASQFLSFTILAGIVCCVRYLMLQYQIPAEWAKLELFHPQVYATSPLNRSLGDLFMNAMLVLWLAGFFVSYIQLPSTGQKIPSYVAQVKIALILLALLALPTGLYEIVRHLIMDSTISFNLNNIFSLSLYSVIGLIVIILTFFTYFLIAMKLLRHVISEDLIRQQRVTLVLGMGAVAYLL
;
A
#
# COMPACT_ATOMS: atom_id res chain seq x y z
N MET A 1 -32.46 8.66 -49.47
CA MET A 1 -32.20 7.70 -48.38
C MET A 1 -30.86 7.90 -47.67
N THR A 2 -29.89 8.61 -48.25
CA THR A 2 -28.61 8.99 -47.61
C THR A 2 -28.77 10.02 -46.49
N HIS A 3 -29.67 11.01 -46.63
CA HIS A 3 -29.90 12.03 -45.59
C HIS A 3 -30.53 11.53 -44.28
N ALA A 4 -31.25 10.40 -44.29
CA ALA A 4 -31.93 9.88 -43.10
C ALA A 4 -31.01 9.05 -42.18
N LYS A 5 -29.88 8.55 -42.69
CA LYS A 5 -28.87 7.83 -41.89
C LYS A 5 -27.98 8.78 -41.09
N ASP A 6 -27.66 9.95 -41.63
CA ASP A 6 -26.82 10.94 -40.96
C ASP A 6 -27.50 11.54 -39.71
N GLN A 7 -28.80 11.84 -39.79
CA GLN A 7 -29.55 12.42 -38.66
C GLN A 7 -29.76 11.44 -37.48
N ALA A 8 -29.68 10.13 -37.71
CA ALA A 8 -29.81 9.13 -36.64
C ALA A 8 -28.47 8.84 -35.92
N GLN A 9 -27.34 9.16 -36.54
CA GLN A 9 -26.00 8.84 -36.03
C GLN A 9 -25.40 10.00 -35.22
N GLU A 10 -25.74 11.25 -35.56
CA GLU A 10 -25.36 12.49 -34.84
C GLU A 10 -25.74 12.58 -33.35
N PRO A 11 -26.97 12.21 -32.91
CA PRO A 11 -27.34 12.37 -31.50
C PRO A 11 -26.59 11.39 -30.58
N ASN A 12 -26.03 10.29 -31.11
CA ASN A 12 -25.29 9.31 -30.33
C ASN A 12 -23.78 9.60 -30.29
N THR A 13 -23.21 10.32 -31.26
CA THR A 13 -21.79 10.71 -31.26
C THR A 13 -21.54 11.91 -30.33
N THR A 14 -22.43 12.89 -30.38
CA THR A 14 -22.43 14.05 -29.48
C THR A 14 -22.53 13.65 -28.01
N LYS A 15 -23.43 12.70 -27.69
CA LYS A 15 -23.56 12.14 -26.33
C LYS A 15 -22.29 11.44 -25.83
N SER A 16 -21.66 10.59 -26.64
CA SER A 16 -20.41 9.92 -26.23
C SER A 16 -19.27 10.92 -26.03
N LEU A 17 -19.16 11.93 -26.90
CA LEU A 17 -18.13 12.95 -26.78
C LEU A 17 -18.34 13.82 -25.53
N ALA A 18 -19.58 14.23 -25.26
CA ALA A 18 -19.93 14.95 -24.03
C ALA A 18 -19.61 14.13 -22.78
N ALA A 19 -19.98 12.84 -22.74
CA ALA A 19 -19.66 11.95 -21.63
C ALA A 19 -18.14 11.82 -21.43
N GLY A 20 -17.39 11.68 -22.52
CA GLY A 20 -15.93 11.60 -22.47
C GLY A 20 -15.29 12.88 -21.91
N ILE A 21 -15.75 14.05 -22.34
CA ILE A 21 -15.30 15.34 -21.79
C ILE A 21 -15.65 15.47 -20.31
N SER A 22 -16.87 15.11 -19.90
CA SER A 22 -17.29 15.14 -18.50
C SER A 22 -16.40 14.26 -17.62
N LEU A 23 -16.05 13.06 -18.09
CA LEU A 23 -15.13 12.17 -17.38
C LEU A 23 -13.72 12.76 -17.29
N LEU A 24 -13.19 13.36 -18.36
CA LEU A 24 -11.89 14.02 -18.28
C LEU A 24 -11.89 15.23 -17.32
N LEU A 25 -12.98 15.99 -17.24
CA LEU A 25 -13.12 17.05 -16.24
C LEU A 25 -13.15 16.48 -14.82
N LEU A 26 -13.85 15.37 -14.58
CA LEU A 26 -13.84 14.68 -13.28
C LEU A 26 -12.46 14.11 -12.92
N ALA A 27 -11.70 13.64 -13.91
CA ALA A 27 -10.30 13.25 -13.71
C ALA A 27 -9.45 14.46 -13.27
N GLY A 28 -9.64 15.63 -13.90
CA GLY A 28 -9.00 16.88 -13.51
C GLY A 28 -9.36 17.36 -12.11
N VAL A 29 -10.64 17.26 -11.72
CA VAL A 29 -11.09 17.57 -10.35
C VAL A 29 -10.46 16.62 -9.35
N SER A 30 -10.44 15.31 -9.64
CA SER A 30 -9.82 14.31 -8.77
C SER A 30 -8.33 14.60 -8.58
N PHE A 31 -7.62 14.92 -9.67
CA PHE A 31 -6.22 15.36 -9.61
C PHE A 31 -6.05 16.61 -8.75
N PHE A 32 -6.86 17.65 -8.95
CA PHE A 32 -6.79 18.87 -8.15
C PHE A 32 -7.00 18.60 -6.65
N LEU A 33 -7.96 17.74 -6.29
CA LEU A 33 -8.20 17.33 -4.90
C LEU A 33 -7.02 16.55 -4.32
N THR A 34 -6.35 15.67 -5.10
CA THR A 34 -5.12 14.99 -4.63
C THR A 34 -4.00 15.97 -4.31
N VAL A 35 -3.86 17.05 -5.10
CA VAL A 35 -2.85 18.09 -4.88
C VAL A 35 -3.20 18.93 -3.65
N GLN A 36 -4.48 19.25 -3.44
CA GLN A 36 -4.92 20.00 -2.26
C GLN A 36 -4.80 19.21 -0.94
N ASP A 37 -5.03 17.89 -0.96
CA ASP A 37 -4.91 17.05 0.25
C ASP A 37 -3.48 17.07 0.83
N ILE A 38 -2.46 17.34 0.01
CA ILE A 38 -1.07 17.58 0.46
C ILE A 38 -1.01 18.77 1.45
N SER A 39 -1.92 19.73 1.32
CA SER A 39 -1.94 20.97 2.10
C SER A 39 -2.84 20.93 3.35
N PHE A 40 -3.76 19.96 3.49
CA PHE A 40 -4.87 20.05 4.46
C PHE A 40 -4.77 19.13 5.69
N ARG A 41 -3.73 18.30 5.84
CA ARG A 41 -3.49 17.70 7.17
C ARG A 41 -3.04 18.80 8.11
N ASP A 42 -3.98 19.31 8.91
CA ASP A 42 -3.72 20.17 10.06
C ASP A 42 -2.93 19.38 11.10
N SER A 43 -1.65 19.27 10.81
CA SER A 43 -0.70 18.45 11.52
C SER A 43 -0.55 18.91 12.97
N HIS A 44 -0.84 20.19 13.23
CA HIS A 44 -0.92 20.76 14.56
C HIS A 44 -2.09 20.18 15.36
N GLN A 45 -3.29 20.07 14.78
CA GLN A 45 -4.44 19.45 15.45
C GLN A 45 -4.19 17.97 15.79
N ILE A 46 -3.55 17.21 14.88
CA ILE A 46 -3.19 15.81 15.14
C ILE A 46 -2.18 15.70 16.28
N MET A 47 -1.14 16.53 16.29
CA MET A 47 -0.16 16.55 17.37
C MET A 47 -0.80 16.92 18.71
N ARG A 48 -1.73 17.90 18.73
CA ARG A 48 -2.45 18.29 19.95
C ARG A 48 -3.31 17.16 20.51
N LYS A 49 -4.10 16.49 19.67
CA LYS A 49 -4.89 15.32 20.10
C LYS A 49 -4.00 14.17 20.59
N SER A 50 -2.83 13.99 19.99
CA SER A 50 -1.84 13.01 20.43
C SER A 50 -1.22 13.39 21.78
N ALA A 51 -0.88 14.67 21.98
CA ALA A 51 -0.38 15.17 23.26
C ALA A 51 -1.41 14.96 24.37
N GLU A 52 -2.68 15.35 24.18
CA GLU A 52 -3.75 15.16 25.16
C GLU A 52 -3.91 13.68 25.59
N LYS A 53 -3.80 12.75 24.63
CA LYS A 53 -3.85 11.30 24.92
C LYS A 53 -2.64 10.80 25.70
N VAL A 54 -1.46 11.34 25.38
CA VAL A 54 -0.19 10.97 26.00
C VAL A 54 -0.11 11.54 27.41
N GLU A 55 -0.42 12.84 27.59
CA GLU A 55 -0.52 13.54 28.87
C GLU A 55 -1.53 12.86 29.79
N GLY A 56 -2.75 12.60 29.32
CA GLY A 56 -3.78 11.97 30.14
C GLY A 56 -3.36 10.61 30.69
N ARG A 57 -2.63 9.80 29.90
CA ARG A 57 -2.09 8.52 30.37
C ARG A 57 -0.88 8.71 31.29
N LEU A 58 0.00 9.66 30.98
CA LEU A 58 1.14 10.00 31.82
C LEU A 58 0.67 10.37 33.22
N HIS A 59 -0.28 11.30 33.33
CA HIS A 59 -0.85 11.75 34.61
C HIS A 59 -1.53 10.61 35.38
N GLU A 60 -2.19 9.68 34.67
CA GLU A 60 -2.74 8.46 35.28
C GLU A 60 -1.63 7.62 35.94
N TYR A 61 -0.51 7.41 35.23
CA TYR A 61 0.62 6.62 35.73
C TYR A 61 1.39 7.33 36.84
N GLU A 62 1.62 8.64 36.73
CA GLU A 62 2.20 9.47 37.80
C GLU A 62 1.35 9.38 39.08
N THR A 63 0.02 9.46 38.95
CA THR A 63 -0.91 9.31 40.08
C THR A 63 -0.84 7.92 40.69
N GLN A 64 -0.73 6.86 39.88
CA GLN A 64 -0.56 5.49 40.38
C GLN A 64 0.77 5.30 41.11
N VAL A 65 1.86 5.85 40.57
CA VAL A 65 3.18 5.86 41.19
C VAL A 65 3.11 6.58 42.54
N ASP A 66 2.49 7.75 42.61
CA ASP A 66 2.39 8.51 43.84
C ASP A 66 1.62 7.78 44.94
N ARG A 67 0.48 7.17 44.59
CA ARG A 67 -0.28 6.33 45.52
C ARG A 67 0.56 5.14 46.00
N PHE A 68 1.27 4.48 45.09
CA PHE A 68 2.16 3.38 45.44
C PHE A 68 3.29 3.82 46.38
N LEU A 69 3.91 4.97 46.11
CA LEU A 69 4.99 5.54 46.93
C LEU A 69 4.48 6.19 48.23
N GLN A 70 3.17 6.25 48.46
CA GLN A 70 2.55 6.67 49.73
C GLN A 70 2.11 5.47 50.59
N ASP A 71 1.96 4.27 50.01
CA ASP A 71 1.61 3.06 50.75
C ASP A 71 2.83 2.47 51.47
N THR A 72 3.16 3.05 52.62
CA THR A 72 4.26 2.61 53.48
C THR A 72 4.12 1.15 53.93
N SER A 73 2.89 0.62 53.99
CA SER A 73 2.64 -0.75 54.43
C SER A 73 3.05 -1.78 53.38
N LEU A 74 2.69 -1.54 52.12
CA LEU A 74 3.10 -2.36 50.98
C LEU A 74 4.62 -2.24 50.76
N LEU A 75 5.17 -1.02 50.80
CA LEU A 75 6.61 -0.79 50.67
C LEU A 75 7.42 -1.52 51.75
N LEU A 76 6.93 -1.57 53.00
CA LEU A 76 7.58 -2.32 54.08
C LEU A 76 7.60 -3.83 53.79
N LYS A 77 6.50 -4.40 53.27
CA LYS A 77 6.45 -5.82 52.87
C LYS A 77 7.45 -6.12 51.76
N LEU A 78 7.44 -5.30 50.70
CA LEU A 78 8.32 -5.42 49.54
C LEU A 78 9.80 -5.26 49.91
N ALA A 79 10.14 -4.25 50.69
CA ALA A 79 11.51 -3.99 51.10
C ALA A 79 12.05 -4.98 52.15
N SER A 80 11.18 -5.61 52.94
CA SER A 80 11.58 -6.57 53.97
C SER A 80 11.84 -7.99 53.45
N GLY A 81 11.50 -8.27 52.18
CA GLY A 81 11.58 -9.61 51.60
C GLY A 81 10.53 -10.58 52.16
N LYS A 82 9.52 -10.07 52.89
CA LYS A 82 8.39 -10.83 53.44
C LYS A 82 7.13 -10.76 52.55
N SER A 83 7.29 -10.34 51.31
CA SER A 83 6.22 -10.21 50.33
C SER A 83 5.59 -11.58 50.05
N GLN A 84 4.27 -11.63 50.04
CA GLN A 84 3.56 -12.80 49.52
C GLN A 84 3.49 -12.72 47.99
N GLU A 85 3.23 -13.85 47.34
CA GLU A 85 3.08 -13.91 45.88
C GLU A 85 2.03 -12.91 45.36
N LYS A 86 0.93 -12.73 46.12
CA LYS A 86 -0.12 -11.74 45.81
C LYS A 86 0.40 -10.31 45.80
N ASP A 87 1.28 -9.95 46.73
CA ASP A 87 1.88 -8.61 46.81
C ASP A 87 2.81 -8.38 45.60
N ILE A 88 3.55 -9.39 45.16
CA ILE A 88 4.46 -9.30 43.99
C ILE A 88 3.65 -9.21 42.69
N GLN A 89 2.64 -10.05 42.51
CA GLN A 89 1.77 -10.04 41.33
C GLN A 89 1.02 -8.71 41.16
N GLN A 90 0.64 -8.06 42.26
CA GLN A 90 -0.01 -6.75 42.23
C GLN A 90 0.89 -5.64 41.64
N VAL A 91 2.21 -5.77 41.79
CA VAL A 91 3.19 -4.73 41.42
C VAL A 91 3.91 -5.07 40.12
N SER A 92 4.07 -6.35 39.77
CA SER A 92 4.75 -6.78 38.54
C SER A 92 3.94 -6.51 37.27
N THR A 93 2.62 -6.43 37.39
CA THR A 93 1.72 -6.12 36.26
C THR A 93 1.62 -4.62 35.95
N LYS A 94 2.27 -3.76 36.75
CA LYS A 94 2.20 -2.32 36.58
C LYS A 94 2.89 -1.86 35.29
N PRO A 95 2.40 -0.77 34.68
CA PRO A 95 2.95 -0.26 33.43
C PRO A 95 4.30 0.48 33.61
N TYR A 96 4.72 0.71 34.86
CA TYR A 96 5.94 1.42 35.24
C TYR A 96 6.88 0.54 36.08
N THR A 97 8.18 0.85 36.03
CA THR A 97 9.21 0.17 36.82
C THR A 97 9.45 0.91 38.12
N ILE A 98 9.58 0.18 39.23
CA ILE A 98 9.95 0.67 40.55
C ILE A 98 11.28 0.05 40.95
N LEU A 99 12.19 0.89 41.41
CA LEU A 99 13.48 0.50 41.99
C LEU A 99 13.60 1.08 43.40
N LEU A 100 13.85 0.23 44.38
CA LEU A 100 14.11 0.65 45.76
C LEU A 100 15.57 0.39 46.12
N TYR A 101 16.28 1.40 46.62
CA TYR A 101 17.67 1.29 47.06
C TYR A 101 17.82 1.64 48.53
N ASN A 102 18.68 0.92 49.23
CA ASN A 102 19.05 1.25 50.61
C ASN A 102 20.05 2.42 50.66
N GLN A 103 20.41 2.86 51.87
CA GLN A 103 21.41 3.93 52.08
C GLN A 103 22.82 3.58 51.56
N LYS A 104 23.11 2.30 51.32
CA LYS A 104 24.38 1.82 50.76
C LYS A 104 24.32 1.65 49.24
N ASP A 105 23.31 2.22 48.57
CA ASP A 105 23.06 2.10 47.13
C ASP A 105 22.87 0.67 46.62
N GLN A 106 22.46 -0.25 47.50
CA GLN A 106 22.12 -1.61 47.12
C GLN A 106 20.64 -1.71 46.78
N LEU A 107 20.33 -2.35 45.65
CA LEU A 107 18.97 -2.61 45.21
C LEU A 107 18.28 -3.57 46.19
N ILE A 108 17.13 -3.16 46.72
CA ILE A 108 16.29 -3.92 47.65
C ILE A 108 15.12 -4.56 46.90
N PHE A 109 14.53 -3.86 45.94
CA PHE A 109 13.33 -4.31 45.24
C PHE A 109 13.27 -3.77 43.81
N TRP A 110 12.75 -4.60 42.92
CA TRP A 110 12.53 -4.35 41.50
C TRP A 110 11.31 -5.13 41.03
N ASN A 111 10.34 -4.48 40.39
CA ASN A 111 9.03 -5.09 40.11
C ASN A 111 8.88 -5.73 38.72
N ASP A 112 9.65 -5.31 37.72
CA ASP A 112 9.54 -5.80 36.34
C ASP A 112 10.93 -6.00 35.71
N ASN A 113 11.03 -6.32 34.42
CA ASN A 113 12.30 -6.42 33.70
C ASN A 113 12.43 -5.45 32.51
N LYS A 114 11.61 -4.39 32.48
CA LYS A 114 11.53 -3.44 31.35
C LYS A 114 12.71 -2.47 31.31
N VAL A 115 13.28 -2.19 32.48
CA VAL A 115 14.45 -1.32 32.65
C VAL A 115 15.65 -2.17 33.05
N ASN A 116 16.74 -2.07 32.29
CA ASN A 116 17.95 -2.80 32.61
C ASN A 116 18.70 -2.17 33.79
N LEU A 117 19.14 -2.98 34.76
CA LEU A 117 19.74 -2.56 36.03
C LEU A 117 21.25 -2.24 35.95
N TYR A 118 21.82 -2.01 34.76
CA TYR A 118 23.22 -1.57 34.63
C TYR A 118 23.51 -0.22 35.29
N TYR A 119 22.47 0.56 35.61
CA TYR A 119 22.61 1.92 36.16
C TYR A 119 22.60 1.92 37.69
N PRO A 120 23.63 2.48 38.36
CA PRO A 120 23.64 2.62 39.82
C PRO A 120 22.64 3.68 40.30
N ALA A 121 22.25 3.63 41.58
CA ALA A 121 21.34 4.61 42.18
C ALA A 121 21.83 6.07 42.02
N SER A 122 23.15 6.29 42.00
CA SER A 122 23.76 7.61 41.77
C SER A 122 23.40 8.21 40.42
N TYR A 123 23.27 7.39 39.37
CA TYR A 123 22.88 7.83 38.04
C TYR A 123 21.46 8.39 38.06
N PHE A 124 20.51 7.66 38.64
CA PHE A 124 19.12 8.11 38.76
C PHE A 124 18.98 9.37 39.64
N ARG A 125 19.81 9.53 40.68
CA ARG A 125 19.78 10.76 41.50
C ARG A 125 20.14 12.02 40.71
N GLN A 126 21.06 11.92 39.75
CA GLN A 126 21.57 13.07 39.00
C GLN A 126 20.87 13.31 37.66
N ALA A 127 20.11 12.33 37.16
CA ALA A 127 19.44 12.42 35.87
C ALA A 127 18.38 13.53 35.79
N SER A 128 18.00 13.96 34.60
CA SER A 128 16.79 14.77 34.39
C SER A 128 15.51 13.95 34.65
N ASN A 129 14.36 14.61 34.80
CA ASN A 129 13.07 13.93 34.91
C ASN A 129 12.77 13.12 33.65
N LEU A 130 13.15 13.61 32.46
CA LEU A 130 13.17 12.78 31.25
C LEU A 130 14.53 12.09 31.14
N ILE A 131 14.56 10.75 31.19
CA ILE A 131 15.79 9.96 31.08
C ILE A 131 15.77 9.08 29.84
N LYS A 132 16.90 9.03 29.13
CA LYS A 132 17.11 8.12 27.99
C LYS A 132 17.87 6.88 28.46
N LEU A 133 17.25 5.72 28.31
CA LEU A 133 17.85 4.41 28.54
C LEU A 133 17.95 3.64 27.22
N LYS A 134 18.63 2.49 27.21
CA LYS A 134 18.76 1.62 26.01
C LYS A 134 17.42 1.20 25.41
N SER A 135 16.38 1.00 26.23
CA SER A 135 15.05 0.59 25.77
C SER A 135 14.17 1.75 25.32
N GLY A 136 14.52 3.00 25.63
CA GLY A 136 13.67 4.14 25.31
C GLY A 136 13.79 5.32 26.27
N TYR A 137 12.83 6.24 26.16
CA TYR A 137 12.66 7.41 27.02
C TYR A 137 11.67 7.11 28.14
N PHE A 138 12.02 7.54 29.35
CA PHE A 138 11.24 7.34 30.56
C PHE A 138 11.11 8.65 31.34
N GLU A 139 10.00 8.82 32.03
CA GLU A 139 9.92 9.78 33.13
C GLU A 139 10.49 9.13 34.40
N LEU A 140 11.32 9.87 35.12
CA LEU A 140 11.96 9.47 36.37
C LEU A 140 11.40 10.28 37.55
N ILE A 141 10.59 9.61 38.37
CA ILE A 141 10.08 10.14 39.63
C ILE A 141 10.98 9.66 40.77
N ARG A 142 11.34 10.58 41.67
CA ARG A 142 12.29 10.34 42.76
C ARG A 142 11.66 10.66 44.10
N LYS A 143 11.72 9.71 45.03
CA LYS A 143 11.24 9.92 46.40
C LYS A 143 12.16 9.29 47.42
N ARG A 144 12.33 9.96 48.56
CA ARG A 144 12.99 9.39 49.73
C ARG A 144 11.91 8.99 50.72
N ILE A 145 11.91 7.74 51.14
CA ILE A 145 10.86 7.16 51.97
C ILE A 145 11.50 6.56 53.20
N TYR A 146 10.94 6.81 54.37
CA TYR A 146 11.38 6.15 55.60
C TYR A 146 10.59 4.87 55.80
N ILE A 147 11.29 3.73 55.86
CA ILE A 147 10.67 2.43 56.09
C ILE A 147 11.08 1.95 57.48
N ALA A 148 10.08 1.65 58.32
CA ALA A 148 10.30 1.13 59.67
C ALA A 148 11.26 -0.07 59.65
N ASN A 149 12.24 -0.10 60.57
CA ASN A 149 13.26 -1.14 60.69
C ASN A 149 14.25 -1.27 59.51
N ARG A 150 14.21 -0.38 58.51
CA ARG A 150 15.14 -0.34 57.36
C ARG A 150 15.80 1.04 57.16
N GLY A 151 15.22 2.10 57.73
CA GLY A 151 15.73 3.46 57.63
C GLY A 151 15.32 4.13 56.32
N LEU A 152 16.15 5.06 55.83
CA LEU A 152 15.87 5.82 54.61
C LEU A 152 16.07 4.94 53.36
N VAL A 153 15.05 4.84 52.53
CA VAL A 153 15.08 4.14 51.24
C VAL A 153 14.86 5.16 50.13
N GLN A 154 15.63 5.02 49.05
CA GLN A 154 15.47 5.81 47.84
C GLN A 154 14.61 5.03 46.85
N ALA A 155 13.48 5.61 46.46
CA ALA A 155 12.59 5.05 45.46
C ALA A 155 12.74 5.82 44.15
N PHE A 156 12.96 5.07 43.08
CA PHE A 156 12.92 5.56 41.72
C PHE A 156 11.78 4.86 40.99
N ALA A 157 10.87 5.64 40.40
CA ALA A 157 9.84 5.13 39.53
C ALA A 157 10.13 5.59 38.10
N LEU A 158 10.12 4.65 37.15
CA LEU A 158 10.35 4.90 35.74
C LEU A 158 9.07 4.61 34.96
N ILE A 159 8.47 5.65 34.42
CA ILE A 159 7.29 5.54 33.56
C ILE A 159 7.76 5.51 32.10
N PRO A 160 7.52 4.44 31.33
CA PRO A 160 7.94 4.40 29.94
C PRO A 160 7.12 5.38 29.10
N ILE A 161 7.80 6.28 28.39
CA ILE A 161 7.17 7.27 27.50
C ILE A 161 7.22 6.79 26.06
N TYR A 162 8.40 6.43 25.57
CA TYR A 162 8.64 6.07 24.18
C TYR A 162 9.71 4.99 24.06
N TYR A 163 9.38 3.86 23.42
CA TYR A 163 10.32 2.80 23.11
C TYR A 163 11.10 3.14 21.83
N ASP A 164 12.42 3.01 21.91
CA ASP A 164 13.34 3.37 20.83
C ASP A 164 14.46 2.34 20.75
N TYR A 165 14.12 1.17 20.23
CA TYR A 165 15.01 0.04 20.05
C TYR A 165 15.82 0.19 18.76
N GLU A 166 17.11 -0.16 18.83
CA GLU A 166 18.00 -0.22 17.66
C GLU A 166 17.57 -1.34 16.68
N VAL A 167 17.06 -2.45 17.21
CA VAL A 167 16.57 -3.59 16.44
C VAL A 167 15.06 -3.69 16.64
N THR A 168 14.32 -3.64 15.53
CA THR A 168 12.86 -3.76 15.54
C THR A 168 12.43 -5.09 14.90
N ASN A 169 11.39 -5.69 15.46
CA ASN A 169 10.76 -6.91 14.95
C ASN A 169 9.27 -6.92 15.35
N GLU A 170 8.60 -8.05 15.14
CA GLU A 170 7.17 -8.16 15.46
C GLU A 170 6.85 -7.92 16.95
N TYR A 171 7.79 -8.22 17.85
CA TYR A 171 7.70 -8.07 19.30
C TYR A 171 8.29 -6.74 19.81
N LEU A 172 9.34 -6.24 19.17
CA LEU A 172 10.05 -5.01 19.52
C LEU A 172 9.72 -3.92 18.50
N ARG A 173 8.79 -3.05 18.86
CA ARG A 173 8.35 -1.94 18.01
C ARG A 173 8.63 -0.61 18.70
N ASN A 174 9.15 0.34 17.92
CA ASN A 174 9.36 1.71 18.37
C ASN A 174 8.03 2.45 18.39
N GLY A 175 7.83 3.31 19.39
CA GLY A 175 6.59 4.06 19.54
C GLY A 175 6.29 4.47 20.98
N PHE A 176 5.20 5.21 21.16
CA PHE A 176 4.78 5.67 22.49
C PHE A 176 4.28 4.50 23.35
N ALA A 177 4.98 4.26 24.46
CA ALA A 177 4.61 3.22 25.43
C ALA A 177 3.33 3.58 26.19
N LEU A 178 3.04 4.89 26.34
CA LEU A 178 1.84 5.41 26.98
C LEU A 178 0.58 5.14 26.15
N ASN A 179 0.69 5.14 24.82
CA ASN A 179 -0.45 4.88 23.96
C ASN A 179 -0.01 4.37 22.59
N THR A 180 -0.33 3.11 22.30
CA THR A 180 0.01 2.45 21.02
C THR A 180 -0.81 2.95 19.83
N SER A 181 -1.86 3.73 20.06
CA SER A 181 -2.67 4.36 18.99
C SER A 181 -2.06 5.64 18.43
N ILE A 182 -0.95 6.13 19.02
CA ILE A 182 -0.27 7.32 18.51
C ILE A 182 0.42 6.96 17.19
N PRO A 183 0.17 7.72 16.11
CA PRO A 183 0.76 7.42 14.82
C PRO A 183 2.29 7.45 14.85
N SER A 184 2.93 6.53 14.11
CA SER A 184 4.39 6.38 14.06
C SER A 184 5.13 7.62 13.55
N TYR A 185 4.48 8.45 12.72
CA TYR A 185 5.04 9.70 12.22
C TYR A 185 5.07 10.83 13.25
N ILE A 186 4.55 10.62 14.46
CA ILE A 186 4.72 11.53 15.59
C ILE A 186 5.91 11.03 16.40
N SER A 187 6.90 11.89 16.57
CA SER A 187 8.13 11.57 17.30
C SER A 187 8.24 12.39 18.58
N LEU A 188 8.90 11.79 19.58
CA LEU A 188 9.31 12.50 20.78
C LEU A 188 10.52 13.40 20.45
N ASN A 189 10.44 14.67 20.81
CA ASN A 189 11.53 15.63 20.76
C ASN A 189 11.92 16.05 22.18
N THR A 190 13.19 15.87 22.53
CA THR A 190 13.73 16.25 23.85
C THR A 190 13.95 17.77 23.97
N ARG A 191 13.98 18.51 22.85
CA ARG A 191 14.09 19.97 22.83
C ARG A 191 12.71 20.60 22.87
N ILE A 192 12.28 20.94 24.09
CA ILE A 192 10.92 21.45 24.41
C ILE A 192 10.61 22.76 23.66
N ASP A 193 11.61 23.59 23.43
CA ASP A 193 11.57 24.88 22.73
C ASP A 193 11.38 24.75 21.21
N GLN A 194 11.66 23.58 20.64
CA GLN A 194 11.64 23.34 19.20
C GLN A 194 10.42 22.52 18.73
N GLY A 195 9.58 22.06 19.66
CA GLY A 195 8.40 21.28 19.33
C GLY A 195 7.11 22.12 19.35
N PRO A 196 6.24 21.98 18.34
CA PRO A 196 4.99 22.76 18.22
C PRO A 196 3.95 22.44 19.31
N VAL A 197 4.03 21.29 19.95
CA VAL A 197 3.10 20.86 21.02
C VAL A 197 3.91 20.22 22.14
N GLN A 198 3.78 20.74 23.36
CA GLN A 198 4.49 20.23 24.54
C GLN A 198 3.63 19.21 25.27
N VAL A 199 4.29 18.29 25.97
CA VAL A 199 3.69 17.32 26.90
C VAL A 199 4.26 17.60 28.27
N SER A 200 3.38 17.87 29.23
CA SER A 200 3.74 18.20 30.61
C SER A 200 3.33 17.11 31.58
N THR A 201 4.08 17.03 32.69
CA THR A 201 3.71 16.26 33.89
C THR A 201 2.43 16.82 34.53
N LYS A 202 1.83 16.09 35.47
CA LYS A 202 0.63 16.55 36.21
C LYS A 202 0.82 17.86 36.99
N ASP A 203 2.07 18.22 37.29
CA ASP A 203 2.43 19.45 38.02
C ASP A 203 2.70 20.62 37.04
N ASP A 204 2.23 20.52 35.79
CA ASP A 204 2.43 21.47 34.69
C ASP A 204 3.90 21.71 34.31
N THR A 205 4.82 20.82 34.71
CA THR A 205 6.23 20.92 34.28
C THR A 205 6.42 20.25 32.91
N PRO A 206 6.97 20.96 31.90
CA PRO A 206 7.12 20.41 30.56
C PRO A 206 8.22 19.35 30.53
N LEU A 207 7.91 18.18 29.95
CA LEU A 207 8.80 17.02 29.97
C LEU A 207 9.47 16.79 28.61
N PHE A 208 8.68 16.87 27.53
CA PHE A 208 9.15 16.76 26.15
C PHE A 208 8.16 17.45 25.21
N ALA A 209 8.50 17.52 23.92
CA ALA A 209 7.59 18.02 22.90
C ALA A 209 7.36 16.98 21.80
N LEU A 210 6.23 17.10 21.10
CA LEU A 210 5.91 16.28 19.94
C LEU A 210 6.35 16.99 18.67
N SER A 211 6.94 16.24 17.76
CA SER A 211 7.29 16.69 16.42
C SER A 211 6.79 15.70 15.36
N LEU A 212 6.74 16.15 14.11
CA LEU A 212 6.39 15.30 12.98
C LEU A 212 7.64 14.80 12.29
N ASN A 213 7.76 13.48 12.19
CA ASN A 213 8.67 12.85 11.28
C ASN A 213 8.08 12.91 9.86
N LYS A 214 8.51 13.91 9.08
CA LYS A 214 8.02 14.13 7.71
C LYS A 214 8.26 12.92 6.79
N ASN A 215 9.35 12.18 6.97
CA ASN A 215 9.66 11.01 6.15
C ASN A 215 8.67 9.88 6.45
N GLN A 216 8.44 9.59 7.73
CA GLN A 216 7.44 8.59 8.11
C GLN A 216 6.02 9.02 7.73
N LEU A 217 5.69 10.31 7.82
CA LEU A 217 4.40 10.83 7.37
C LEU A 217 4.22 10.66 5.86
N ALA A 218 5.29 10.91 5.09
CA ALA A 218 5.30 10.73 3.65
C ALA A 218 5.16 9.26 3.24
N ASP A 219 5.72 8.32 4.00
CA ASP A 219 5.60 6.87 3.74
C ASP A 219 4.23 6.30 4.13
N GLN A 220 3.46 6.97 5.00
CA GLN A 220 2.11 6.51 5.31
C GLN A 220 1.20 6.63 4.08
N SER A 221 0.53 5.53 3.75
CA SER A 221 -0.51 5.53 2.73
C SER A 221 -1.70 6.37 3.19
N ASN A 222 -2.14 7.30 2.35
CA ASN A 222 -3.34 8.09 2.59
C ASN A 222 -4.52 7.51 1.80
N ARG A 223 -5.47 6.90 2.52
CA ARG A 223 -6.64 6.24 1.94
C ARG A 223 -7.48 7.17 1.07
N THR A 224 -7.66 8.42 1.47
CA THR A 224 -8.42 9.41 0.69
C THR A 224 -7.73 9.70 -0.63
N ARG A 225 -6.42 9.96 -0.59
CA ARG A 225 -5.61 10.20 -1.78
C ARG A 225 -5.55 8.98 -2.69
N LEU A 226 -5.42 7.77 -2.13
CA LEU A 226 -5.46 6.52 -2.89
C LEU A 226 -6.78 6.38 -3.67
N ILE A 227 -7.92 6.70 -3.03
CA ILE A 227 -9.24 6.68 -3.69
C ILE A 227 -9.31 7.73 -4.80
N LEU A 228 -8.85 8.96 -4.53
CA LEU A 228 -8.84 10.02 -5.54
C LEU A 228 -7.93 9.70 -6.73
N GLU A 229 -6.77 9.09 -6.50
CA GLU A 229 -5.85 8.62 -7.55
C GLU A 229 -6.48 7.49 -8.38
N PHE A 230 -7.20 6.57 -7.73
CA PHE A 230 -7.99 5.55 -8.43
C PHE A 230 -9.09 6.16 -9.30
N LEU A 231 -9.87 7.10 -8.76
CA LEU A 231 -10.94 7.79 -9.50
C LEU A 231 -10.38 8.61 -10.65
N MET A 232 -9.25 9.29 -10.45
CA MET A 232 -8.55 10.02 -11.51
C MET A 232 -8.22 9.11 -12.69
N LEU A 233 -7.58 7.96 -12.45
CA LEU A 233 -7.24 7.00 -13.51
C LEU A 233 -8.49 6.41 -14.17
N LEU A 234 -9.50 6.03 -13.37
CA LEU A 234 -10.76 5.48 -13.87
C LEU A 234 -11.46 6.46 -14.82
N PHE A 235 -11.59 7.72 -14.41
CA PHE A 235 -12.21 8.76 -15.21
C PHE A 235 -11.36 9.15 -16.42
N PHE A 236 -10.03 9.15 -16.30
CA PHE A 236 -9.13 9.41 -17.40
C PHE A 236 -9.27 8.35 -18.52
N PHE A 237 -9.12 7.07 -18.18
CA PHE A 237 -9.27 5.98 -19.15
C PHE A 237 -10.71 5.85 -19.68
N GLY A 238 -11.71 6.08 -18.82
CA GLY A 238 -13.12 6.18 -19.24
C GLY A 238 -13.35 7.33 -20.22
N GLY A 239 -12.78 8.50 -19.96
CA GLY A 239 -12.85 9.66 -20.85
C GLY A 239 -12.25 9.36 -22.23
N LEU A 240 -11.04 8.79 -22.25
CA LEU A 240 -10.39 8.33 -23.47
C LEU A 240 -11.25 7.30 -24.22
N HIS A 241 -11.89 6.37 -23.51
CA HIS A 241 -12.79 5.39 -24.11
C HIS A 241 -13.91 6.07 -24.91
N PHE A 242 -14.66 6.96 -24.25
CA PHE A 242 -15.85 7.59 -24.84
C PHE A 242 -15.52 8.61 -25.93
N ILE A 243 -14.40 9.33 -25.81
CA ILE A 243 -13.91 10.24 -26.86
C ILE A 243 -13.53 9.46 -28.12
N THR A 244 -13.05 8.22 -28.00
CA THR A 244 -12.63 7.42 -29.16
C THR A 244 -13.81 6.84 -29.95
N ILE A 245 -14.98 6.63 -29.32
CA ILE A 245 -16.15 5.97 -29.93
C ILE A 245 -16.66 6.67 -31.22
N PRO A 246 -16.83 8.00 -31.28
CA PRO A 246 -17.27 8.67 -32.51
C PRO A 246 -16.38 8.36 -33.72
N PHE A 247 -15.07 8.25 -33.52
CA PHE A 247 -14.11 8.00 -34.59
C PHE A 247 -14.16 6.54 -35.08
N THR A 248 -14.57 5.59 -34.23
CA THR A 248 -14.78 4.18 -34.65
C THR A 248 -16.11 3.95 -35.36
N ARG A 249 -17.06 4.88 -35.29
CA ARG A 249 -18.35 4.80 -36.01
C ARG A 249 -18.28 5.23 -37.48
N GLN A 250 -17.13 5.73 -37.92
CA GLN A 250 -16.94 6.05 -39.33
C GLN A 250 -16.92 4.77 -40.17
N PRO A 251 -17.47 4.79 -41.40
CA PRO A 251 -17.56 3.60 -42.26
C PRO A 251 -16.20 3.12 -42.80
N ASN A 252 -15.12 3.89 -42.59
CA ASN A 252 -13.79 3.56 -43.08
C ASN A 252 -13.01 2.72 -42.05
N ALA A 253 -12.65 1.49 -42.41
CA ALA A 253 -11.83 0.63 -41.55
C ALA A 253 -10.49 1.29 -41.18
N ALA A 254 -9.89 2.08 -42.08
CA ALA A 254 -8.63 2.76 -41.79
C ALA A 254 -8.75 3.77 -40.64
N SER A 255 -9.87 4.51 -40.54
CA SER A 255 -10.07 5.46 -39.45
C SER A 255 -10.39 4.76 -38.13
N GLN A 256 -11.09 3.63 -38.16
CA GLN A 256 -11.29 2.77 -36.99
C GLN A 256 -9.94 2.28 -36.43
N PHE A 257 -9.11 1.69 -37.29
CA PHE A 257 -7.78 1.22 -36.91
C PHE A 257 -6.88 2.35 -36.41
N LEU A 258 -6.87 3.51 -37.08
CA LEU A 258 -6.13 4.68 -36.63
C LEU A 258 -6.57 5.11 -35.23
N SER A 259 -7.88 5.15 -34.96
CA SER A 259 -8.43 5.50 -33.65
C SER A 259 -7.98 4.52 -32.57
N PHE A 260 -8.01 3.21 -32.85
CA PHE A 260 -7.49 2.20 -31.93
C PHE A 260 -5.99 2.34 -31.69
N THR A 261 -5.20 2.55 -32.74
CA THR A 261 -3.73 2.71 -32.63
C THR A 261 -3.37 3.95 -31.81
N ILE A 262 -4.09 5.07 -32.00
CA ILE A 262 -3.91 6.28 -31.19
C ILE A 262 -4.28 5.99 -29.73
N LEU A 263 -5.42 5.35 -29.47
CA LEU A 263 -5.85 5.01 -28.11
C LEU A 263 -4.82 4.10 -27.41
N ALA A 264 -4.40 3.02 -28.08
CA ALA A 264 -3.39 2.11 -27.56
C ALA A 264 -2.05 2.83 -27.34
N GLY A 265 -1.64 3.71 -28.26
CA GLY A 265 -0.44 4.53 -28.13
C GLY A 265 -0.48 5.46 -26.92
N ILE A 266 -1.60 6.16 -26.70
CA ILE A 266 -1.81 7.02 -25.51
C ILE A 266 -1.75 6.18 -24.24
N VAL A 267 -2.40 5.02 -24.20
CA VAL A 267 -2.42 4.14 -23.03
C VAL A 267 -1.03 3.62 -22.71
N CYS A 268 -0.28 3.16 -23.72
CA CYS A 268 1.11 2.73 -23.56
C CYS A 268 2.01 3.89 -23.09
N CYS A 269 1.85 5.08 -23.66
CA CYS A 269 2.60 6.28 -23.26
C CYS A 269 2.32 6.65 -21.80
N VAL A 270 1.04 6.76 -21.42
CA VAL A 270 0.64 7.03 -20.05
C VAL A 270 1.16 5.96 -19.11
N ARG A 271 1.03 4.67 -19.47
CA ARG A 271 1.54 3.58 -18.64
C ARG A 271 3.06 3.63 -18.47
N TYR A 272 3.80 3.97 -19.52
CA TYR A 272 5.24 4.18 -19.44
C TYR A 272 5.58 5.34 -18.48
N LEU A 273 4.90 6.48 -18.61
CA LEU A 273 5.08 7.63 -17.71
C LEU A 273 4.76 7.26 -16.25
N MET A 274 3.68 6.51 -16.02
CA MET A 274 3.31 6.00 -14.69
C MET A 274 4.43 5.17 -14.07
N LEU A 275 5.06 4.29 -14.85
CA LEU A 275 6.18 3.45 -14.39
C LEU A 275 7.47 4.26 -14.15
N GLN A 276 7.75 5.28 -14.97
CA GLN A 276 8.97 6.09 -14.79
C GLN A 276 8.85 7.06 -13.60
N TYR A 277 7.69 7.68 -13.42
CA TYR A 277 7.48 8.69 -12.39
C TYR A 277 6.77 8.17 -11.13
N GLN A 278 6.50 6.85 -11.07
CA GLN A 278 5.77 6.21 -9.96
C GLN A 278 4.42 6.88 -9.68
N ILE A 279 3.68 7.20 -10.75
CA ILE A 279 2.36 7.82 -10.67
C ILE A 279 1.30 6.71 -10.82
N PRO A 280 0.32 6.60 -9.92
CA PRO A 280 0.08 7.47 -8.77
C PRO A 280 0.95 7.12 -7.55
N ALA A 281 1.34 8.13 -6.77
CA ALA A 281 2.34 7.96 -5.72
C ALA A 281 1.85 7.15 -4.52
N GLU A 282 0.56 7.20 -4.17
CA GLU A 282 0.05 6.38 -3.04
C GLU A 282 0.00 4.90 -3.38
N TRP A 283 -0.15 4.56 -4.67
CA TRP A 283 -0.18 3.18 -5.11
C TRP A 283 1.19 2.52 -4.94
N ALA A 284 2.28 3.26 -5.22
CA ALA A 284 3.65 2.77 -5.04
C ALA A 284 3.98 2.39 -3.58
N LYS A 285 3.23 2.93 -2.60
CA LYS A 285 3.40 2.60 -1.16
C LYS A 285 2.70 1.31 -0.74
N LEU A 286 1.80 0.78 -1.56
CA LEU A 286 1.08 -0.46 -1.26
C LEU A 286 2.02 -1.65 -1.44
N GLU A 287 1.93 -2.63 -0.54
CA GLU A 287 2.70 -3.88 -0.63
C GLU A 287 2.52 -4.59 -1.98
N LEU A 288 1.34 -4.45 -2.61
CA LEU A 288 1.05 -5.01 -3.92
C LEU A 288 1.96 -4.47 -5.04
N PHE A 289 2.42 -3.22 -4.91
CA PHE A 289 3.33 -2.56 -5.85
C PHE A 289 4.80 -2.70 -5.43
N HIS A 290 5.07 -3.47 -4.37
CA HIS A 290 6.43 -3.71 -3.89
C HIS A 290 7.09 -4.87 -4.66
N PRO A 291 8.34 -4.71 -5.14
CA PRO A 291 9.02 -5.73 -5.95
C PRO A 291 9.35 -7.03 -5.20
N GLN A 292 9.29 -7.03 -3.86
CA GLN A 292 9.54 -8.24 -3.05
C GLN A 292 8.48 -9.33 -3.24
N VAL A 293 7.26 -8.97 -3.66
CA VAL A 293 6.19 -9.95 -3.90
C VAL A 293 6.38 -10.63 -5.25
N TYR A 294 6.70 -9.85 -6.28
CA TYR A 294 6.92 -10.31 -7.65
C TYR A 294 7.66 -9.22 -8.43
N ALA A 295 8.69 -9.60 -9.19
CA ALA A 295 9.36 -8.68 -10.11
C ALA A 295 10.05 -9.47 -11.23
N THR A 296 9.67 -9.18 -12.47
CA THR A 296 10.19 -9.93 -13.64
C THR A 296 10.83 -9.02 -14.67
N SER A 297 10.27 -7.84 -14.92
CA SER A 297 10.74 -6.97 -16.00
C SER A 297 10.48 -5.49 -15.73
N PRO A 298 11.09 -4.57 -16.50
CA PRO A 298 10.82 -3.13 -16.35
C PRO A 298 9.35 -2.73 -16.54
N LEU A 299 8.57 -3.54 -17.27
CA LEU A 299 7.12 -3.36 -17.47
C LEU A 299 6.29 -4.00 -16.34
N ASN A 300 6.81 -5.06 -15.73
CA ASN A 300 6.20 -5.85 -14.67
C ASN A 300 7.10 -5.82 -13.41
N ARG A 301 7.23 -4.64 -12.80
CA ARG A 301 8.11 -4.40 -11.64
C ARG A 301 7.52 -4.90 -10.32
N SER A 302 6.20 -5.14 -10.30
CA SER A 302 5.43 -5.57 -9.15
C SER A 302 4.20 -6.40 -9.57
N LEU A 303 3.58 -7.10 -8.62
CA LEU A 303 2.32 -7.82 -8.89
C LEU A 303 1.20 -6.84 -9.27
N GLY A 304 1.15 -5.68 -8.62
CA GLY A 304 0.21 -4.61 -8.93
C GLY A 304 0.39 -4.08 -10.35
N ASP A 305 1.64 -3.94 -10.80
CA ASP A 305 1.93 -3.53 -12.17
C ASP A 305 1.46 -4.55 -13.21
N LEU A 306 1.69 -5.83 -12.95
CA LEU A 306 1.22 -6.91 -13.81
C LEU A 306 -0.32 -6.94 -13.87
N PHE A 307 -0.98 -6.79 -12.72
CA PHE A 307 -2.45 -6.73 -12.64
C PHE A 307 -3.02 -5.55 -13.43
N MET A 308 -2.41 -4.37 -13.29
CA MET A 308 -2.81 -3.19 -14.04
C MET A 308 -2.60 -3.38 -15.55
N ASN A 309 -1.47 -3.99 -15.95
CA ASN A 309 -1.20 -4.30 -17.36
C ASN A 309 -2.26 -5.27 -17.91
N ALA A 310 -2.62 -6.33 -17.17
CA ALA A 310 -3.65 -7.28 -17.58
C ALA A 310 -5.02 -6.61 -17.74
N MET A 311 -5.41 -5.71 -16.83
CA MET A 311 -6.64 -4.91 -16.92
C MET A 311 -6.66 -4.01 -18.16
N LEU A 312 -5.58 -3.26 -18.41
CA LEU A 312 -5.50 -2.34 -19.54
C LEU A 312 -5.50 -3.08 -20.88
N VAL A 313 -4.77 -4.20 -20.97
CA VAL A 313 -4.74 -5.05 -22.16
C VAL A 313 -6.11 -5.70 -22.41
N LEU A 314 -6.80 -6.17 -21.36
CA LEU A 314 -8.16 -6.68 -21.50
C LEU A 314 -9.13 -5.61 -22.00
N TRP A 315 -9.05 -4.40 -21.46
CA TRP A 315 -9.90 -3.29 -21.91
C TRP A 315 -9.62 -2.90 -23.37
N LEU A 316 -8.34 -2.82 -23.78
CA LEU A 316 -7.97 -2.59 -25.18
C LEU A 316 -8.45 -3.72 -26.10
N ALA A 317 -8.35 -4.98 -25.66
CA ALA A 317 -8.87 -6.12 -26.39
C ALA A 317 -10.39 -6.06 -26.54
N GLY A 318 -11.10 -5.70 -25.47
CA GLY A 318 -12.55 -5.48 -25.50
C GLY A 318 -12.95 -4.36 -26.45
N PHE A 319 -12.20 -3.25 -26.46
CA PHE A 319 -12.40 -2.16 -27.40
C PHE A 319 -12.15 -2.60 -28.84
N PHE A 320 -11.02 -3.29 -29.09
CA PHE A 320 -10.69 -3.85 -30.39
C PHE A 320 -11.82 -4.75 -30.86
N VAL A 321 -12.29 -5.67 -30.03
CA VAL A 321 -13.35 -6.64 -30.38
C VAL A 321 -14.67 -5.95 -30.68
N SER A 322 -15.03 -4.93 -29.91
CA SER A 322 -16.34 -4.28 -30.01
C SER A 322 -16.43 -3.27 -31.16
N TYR A 323 -15.36 -2.52 -31.43
CA TYR A 323 -15.44 -1.33 -32.28
C TYR A 323 -14.67 -1.40 -33.60
N ILE A 324 -13.70 -2.31 -33.73
CA ILE A 324 -12.82 -2.35 -34.92
C ILE A 324 -13.30 -3.39 -35.91
N GLN A 325 -13.77 -2.98 -37.08
CA GLN A 325 -14.17 -3.94 -38.11
C GLN A 325 -12.94 -4.40 -38.88
N LEU A 326 -12.79 -5.71 -39.03
CA LEU A 326 -11.76 -6.29 -39.89
C LEU A 326 -12.29 -6.24 -41.32
N PRO A 327 -11.67 -5.47 -42.23
CA PRO A 327 -12.16 -5.32 -43.59
C PRO A 327 -12.07 -6.67 -44.31
N SER A 328 -13.21 -7.16 -44.81
CA SER A 328 -13.23 -8.37 -45.63
C SER A 328 -12.42 -8.15 -46.91
N THR A 329 -11.72 -9.20 -47.31
CA THR A 329 -11.03 -9.30 -48.58
C THR A 329 -12.07 -9.46 -49.69
N GLY A 330 -12.64 -8.34 -50.13
CA GLY A 330 -13.54 -8.35 -51.29
C GLY A 330 -12.86 -8.92 -52.54
N GLN A 331 -13.66 -9.31 -53.54
CA GLN A 331 -13.21 -9.91 -54.81
C GLN A 331 -12.19 -9.09 -55.62
N LYS A 332 -11.90 -7.85 -55.23
CA LYS A 332 -10.96 -6.93 -55.90
C LYS A 332 -9.51 -7.01 -55.41
N ILE A 333 -9.21 -7.77 -54.37
CA ILE A 333 -7.84 -7.91 -53.85
C ILE A 333 -7.16 -9.15 -54.47
N PRO A 334 -5.88 -9.06 -54.90
CA PRO A 334 -5.16 -10.23 -55.37
C PRO A 334 -5.11 -11.36 -54.33
N SER A 335 -5.28 -12.61 -54.76
CA SER A 335 -5.34 -13.78 -53.88
C SER A 335 -4.12 -13.96 -52.98
N TYR A 336 -2.92 -13.59 -53.45
CA TYR A 336 -1.69 -13.65 -52.64
C TYR A 336 -1.73 -12.67 -51.45
N VAL A 337 -2.33 -11.48 -51.60
CA VAL A 337 -2.44 -10.49 -50.51
C VAL A 337 -3.40 -11.01 -49.44
N ALA A 338 -4.50 -11.65 -49.85
CA ALA A 338 -5.45 -12.30 -48.94
C ALA A 338 -4.77 -13.42 -48.14
N GLN A 339 -3.98 -14.26 -48.81
CA GLN A 339 -3.22 -15.35 -48.20
C GLN A 339 -2.19 -14.83 -47.20
N VAL A 340 -1.42 -13.78 -47.55
CA VAL A 340 -0.44 -13.17 -46.64
C VAL A 340 -1.13 -12.59 -45.41
N LYS A 341 -2.26 -11.88 -45.58
CA LYS A 341 -3.04 -11.34 -44.45
C LYS A 341 -3.50 -12.46 -43.51
N ILE A 342 -4.05 -13.55 -44.06
CA ILE A 342 -4.51 -14.68 -43.25
C ILE A 342 -3.35 -15.42 -42.59
N ALA A 343 -2.23 -15.58 -43.28
CA ALA A 343 -1.02 -16.16 -42.70
C ALA A 343 -0.51 -15.34 -41.53
N LEU A 344 -0.50 -14.00 -41.64
CA LEU A 344 -0.14 -13.11 -40.53
C LEU A 344 -1.11 -13.21 -39.35
N ILE A 345 -2.41 -13.31 -39.61
CA ILE A 345 -3.42 -13.49 -38.54
C ILE A 345 -3.23 -14.82 -37.82
N LEU A 346 -3.02 -15.91 -38.56
CA LEU A 346 -2.81 -17.23 -37.99
C LEU A 346 -1.46 -17.34 -37.27
N LEU A 347 -0.41 -16.67 -37.77
CA LEU A 347 0.86 -16.54 -37.05
C LEU A 347 0.67 -15.77 -35.73
N ALA A 348 -0.10 -14.68 -35.73
CA ALA A 348 -0.42 -13.96 -34.49
C ALA A 348 -1.20 -14.85 -33.51
N LEU A 349 -2.14 -15.67 -33.99
CA LEU A 349 -2.88 -16.64 -33.16
C LEU A 349 -1.97 -17.70 -32.52
N LEU A 350 -0.87 -18.09 -33.20
CA LEU A 350 0.13 -19.01 -32.67
C LEU A 350 1.13 -18.34 -31.71
N ALA A 351 1.43 -17.06 -31.90
CA ALA A 351 2.34 -16.32 -31.05
C ALA A 351 1.70 -15.85 -29.72
N LEU A 352 0.39 -15.56 -29.70
CA LEU A 352 -0.26 -15.08 -28.48
C LEU A 352 -0.18 -16.05 -27.28
N PRO A 353 -0.33 -17.38 -27.42
CA PRO A 353 -0.19 -18.34 -26.33
C PRO A 353 1.22 -18.35 -25.70
N THR A 354 2.28 -18.06 -26.46
CA THR A 354 3.64 -18.04 -25.90
C THR A 354 3.79 -16.88 -24.91
N GLY A 355 3.25 -15.71 -25.22
CA GLY A 355 3.21 -14.58 -24.28
C GLY A 355 2.41 -14.88 -23.00
N LEU A 356 1.31 -15.63 -23.13
CA LEU A 356 0.55 -16.10 -21.97
C LEU A 356 1.37 -17.06 -21.12
N TYR A 357 2.03 -18.03 -21.75
CA TYR A 357 2.91 -18.98 -21.06
C TYR A 357 4.01 -18.27 -20.27
N GLU A 358 4.66 -17.28 -20.87
CA GLU A 358 5.70 -16.49 -20.19
C GLU A 358 5.15 -15.76 -18.96
N ILE A 359 3.97 -15.14 -19.05
CA ILE A 359 3.33 -14.48 -17.89
C ILE A 359 3.06 -15.48 -16.76
N VAL A 360 2.50 -16.64 -17.08
CA VAL A 360 2.21 -17.69 -16.08
C VAL A 360 3.50 -18.25 -15.49
N ARG A 361 4.49 -18.54 -16.32
CA ARG A 361 5.80 -19.06 -15.88
C ARG A 361 6.47 -18.10 -14.92
N HIS A 362 6.57 -16.82 -15.29
CA HIS A 362 7.20 -15.81 -14.45
C HIS A 362 6.42 -15.58 -13.15
N LEU A 363 5.09 -15.62 -13.19
CA LEU A 363 4.28 -15.51 -11.97
C LEU A 363 4.53 -16.66 -10.99
N ILE A 364 4.79 -17.87 -11.49
CA ILE A 364 5.07 -19.03 -10.64
C ILE A 364 6.54 -19.07 -10.20
N MET A 365 7.48 -18.76 -11.09
CA MET A 365 8.92 -18.93 -10.85
C MET A 365 9.59 -17.72 -10.19
N ASP A 366 9.14 -16.50 -10.49
CA ASP A 366 9.77 -15.25 -10.05
C ASP A 366 8.93 -14.50 -9.00
N SER A 367 8.02 -15.19 -8.31
CA SER A 367 7.25 -14.63 -7.20
C SER A 367 7.53 -15.36 -5.90
N THR A 368 7.34 -14.67 -4.77
CA THR A 368 7.32 -15.28 -3.44
C THR A 368 5.95 -15.87 -3.08
N ILE A 369 5.00 -15.87 -4.03
CA ILE A 369 3.60 -16.21 -3.83
C ILE A 369 3.42 -17.73 -3.91
N SER A 370 2.78 -18.31 -2.88
CA SER A 370 2.45 -19.74 -2.89
C SER A 370 1.13 -20.02 -3.59
N PHE A 371 1.17 -20.64 -4.77
CA PHE A 371 -0.01 -21.11 -5.49
C PHE A 371 -0.42 -22.55 -5.12
N ASN A 372 -0.29 -22.93 -3.84
CA ASN A 372 -0.60 -24.28 -3.39
C ASN A 372 -2.12 -24.56 -3.35
N LEU A 373 -2.67 -25.04 -4.46
CA LEU A 373 -4.09 -25.38 -4.58
C LEU A 373 -4.53 -26.57 -3.72
N ASN A 374 -3.60 -27.38 -3.20
CA ASN A 374 -3.92 -28.46 -2.28
C ASN A 374 -4.26 -27.94 -0.87
N ASN A 375 -3.88 -26.69 -0.56
CA ASN A 375 -4.23 -26.02 0.70
C ASN A 375 -4.82 -24.64 0.41
N ILE A 376 -6.06 -24.62 -0.10
CA ILE A 376 -6.78 -23.39 -0.48
C ILE A 376 -6.88 -22.39 0.70
N PHE A 377 -6.92 -22.86 1.94
CA PHE A 377 -6.95 -22.01 3.14
C PHE A 377 -5.63 -21.29 3.41
N SER A 378 -4.53 -21.72 2.79
CA SER A 378 -3.23 -21.04 2.89
C SER A 378 -3.01 -19.98 1.80
N LEU A 379 -3.98 -19.78 0.89
CA LEU A 379 -3.86 -18.79 -0.18
C LEU A 379 -3.89 -17.38 0.41
N SER A 380 -2.84 -16.63 0.12
CA SER A 380 -2.75 -15.20 0.47
C SER A 380 -3.57 -14.35 -0.51
N LEU A 381 -3.84 -13.09 -0.13
CA LEU A 381 -4.43 -12.10 -1.04
C LEU A 381 -3.63 -11.98 -2.35
N TYR A 382 -2.30 -12.07 -2.29
CA TYR A 382 -1.43 -12.05 -3.46
C TYR A 382 -1.64 -13.25 -4.39
N SER A 383 -1.93 -14.42 -3.81
CA SER A 383 -2.24 -15.64 -4.57
C SER A 383 -3.55 -15.46 -5.36
N VAL A 384 -4.57 -14.90 -4.71
CA VAL A 384 -5.85 -14.60 -5.35
C VAL A 384 -5.67 -13.58 -6.48
N ILE A 385 -4.91 -12.50 -6.26
CA ILE A 385 -4.64 -11.50 -7.30
C ILE A 385 -3.88 -12.13 -8.47
N GLY A 386 -2.87 -12.95 -8.21
CA GLY A 386 -2.14 -13.69 -9.24
C GLY A 386 -3.06 -14.60 -10.07
N LEU A 387 -3.97 -15.33 -9.44
CA LEU A 387 -4.96 -16.15 -10.14
C LEU A 387 -5.91 -15.29 -11.00
N ILE A 388 -6.34 -14.13 -10.50
CA ILE A 388 -7.15 -13.18 -11.28
C ILE A 388 -6.35 -12.70 -12.50
N VAL A 389 -5.06 -12.35 -12.36
CA VAL A 389 -4.21 -11.99 -13.51
C VAL A 389 -4.21 -13.09 -14.57
N ILE A 390 -4.00 -14.35 -14.17
CA ILE A 390 -4.04 -15.49 -15.08
C ILE A 390 -5.37 -15.52 -15.83
N ILE A 391 -6.51 -15.45 -15.13
CA ILE A 391 -7.85 -15.47 -15.72
C ILE A 391 -8.03 -14.32 -16.72
N LEU A 392 -7.60 -13.10 -16.37
CA LEU A 392 -7.72 -11.93 -17.24
C LEU A 392 -6.89 -12.08 -18.52
N THR A 393 -5.68 -12.61 -18.41
CA THR A 393 -4.80 -12.85 -19.56
C THR A 393 -5.37 -13.93 -20.48
N PHE A 394 -5.87 -15.04 -19.92
CA PHE A 394 -6.57 -16.08 -20.69
C PHE A 394 -7.83 -15.52 -21.38
N PHE A 395 -8.61 -14.71 -20.67
CA PHE A 395 -9.83 -14.12 -21.22
C PHE A 395 -9.52 -13.12 -22.34
N THR A 396 -8.48 -12.30 -22.19
CA THR A 396 -7.98 -11.40 -23.23
C THR A 396 -7.59 -12.19 -24.49
N TYR A 397 -6.81 -13.27 -24.31
CA TYR A 397 -6.44 -14.15 -25.41
C TYR A 397 -7.68 -14.70 -26.12
N PHE A 398 -8.64 -15.24 -25.36
CA PHE A 398 -9.87 -15.80 -25.89
C PHE A 398 -10.65 -14.77 -26.74
N LEU A 399 -10.81 -13.54 -26.27
CA LEU A 399 -11.52 -12.47 -26.98
C LEU A 399 -10.87 -12.13 -28.33
N ILE A 400 -9.55 -11.94 -28.33
CA ILE A 400 -8.79 -11.64 -29.56
C ILE A 400 -8.85 -12.83 -30.51
N ALA A 401 -8.61 -14.04 -30.00
CA ALA A 401 -8.58 -15.26 -30.80
C ALA A 401 -9.92 -15.54 -31.48
N MET A 402 -11.03 -15.41 -30.74
CA MET A 402 -12.38 -15.58 -31.26
C MET A 402 -12.69 -14.62 -32.41
N LYS A 403 -12.29 -13.35 -32.28
CA LYS A 403 -12.51 -12.35 -33.33
C LYS A 403 -11.69 -12.63 -34.58
N LEU A 404 -10.40 -12.92 -34.41
CA LEU A 404 -9.50 -13.22 -35.52
C LEU A 404 -9.93 -14.50 -36.26
N LEU A 405 -10.28 -15.55 -35.52
CA LEU A 405 -10.74 -16.81 -36.10
C LEU A 405 -12.05 -16.64 -36.87
N ARG A 406 -13.03 -15.91 -36.31
CA ARG A 406 -14.28 -15.60 -37.01
C ARG A 406 -14.01 -14.88 -38.34
N HIS A 407 -13.07 -13.94 -38.34
CA HIS A 407 -12.70 -13.23 -39.56
C HIS A 407 -12.06 -14.16 -40.60
N VAL A 408 -11.11 -15.01 -40.21
CA VAL A 408 -10.49 -16.01 -41.10
C VAL A 408 -11.52 -16.99 -41.69
N ILE A 409 -12.51 -17.41 -40.90
CA ILE A 409 -13.59 -18.29 -41.38
C ILE A 409 -14.49 -17.57 -42.38
N SER A 410 -14.77 -16.28 -42.16
CA SER A 410 -15.65 -15.48 -43.02
C SER A 410 -15.06 -15.09 -44.38
N GLU A 411 -13.73 -15.17 -44.55
CA GLU A 411 -13.07 -14.81 -45.81
C GLU A 411 -13.28 -15.87 -46.89
N ASP A 412 -13.61 -15.48 -48.12
CA ASP A 412 -13.87 -16.39 -49.26
C ASP A 412 -12.59 -16.94 -49.90
N LEU A 413 -11.75 -17.66 -49.14
CA LEU A 413 -10.68 -18.46 -49.73
C LEU A 413 -11.16 -19.83 -50.16
N ILE A 414 -10.60 -20.32 -51.26
CA ILE A 414 -10.75 -21.70 -51.75
C ILE A 414 -10.39 -22.66 -50.60
N ARG A 415 -11.28 -23.62 -50.32
CA ARG A 415 -11.18 -24.57 -49.20
C ARG A 415 -9.79 -25.23 -49.10
N GLN A 416 -9.16 -25.57 -50.22
CA GLN A 416 -7.82 -26.16 -50.26
C GLN A 416 -6.73 -25.22 -49.74
N GLN A 417 -6.78 -23.93 -50.09
CA GLN A 417 -5.78 -22.94 -49.64
C GLN A 417 -5.83 -22.72 -48.12
N ARG A 418 -7.04 -22.78 -47.52
CA ARG A 418 -7.20 -22.69 -46.06
C ARG A 418 -6.60 -23.90 -45.36
N VAL A 419 -6.85 -25.11 -45.87
CA VAL A 419 -6.31 -26.35 -45.30
C VAL A 419 -4.78 -26.35 -45.38
N THR A 420 -4.19 -25.95 -46.51
CA THR A 420 -2.73 -25.87 -46.66
C THR A 420 -2.10 -24.84 -45.71
N LEU A 421 -2.74 -23.68 -45.53
CA LEU A 421 -2.27 -22.67 -44.58
C LEU A 421 -2.34 -23.15 -43.13
N VAL A 422 -3.44 -23.79 -42.73
CA VAL A 422 -3.61 -24.35 -41.38
C VAL A 422 -2.61 -25.48 -41.12
N LEU A 423 -2.43 -26.40 -42.07
CA LEU A 423 -1.46 -27.49 -41.96
C LEU A 423 -0.01 -26.97 -41.92
N GLY A 424 0.32 -26.01 -42.78
CA GLY A 424 1.64 -25.37 -42.78
C GLY A 424 1.95 -24.67 -41.46
N MET A 425 0.95 -24.00 -40.86
CA MET A 425 1.12 -23.37 -39.56
C MET A 425 1.11 -24.35 -38.38
N GLY A 426 0.37 -25.45 -38.47
CA GLY A 426 0.49 -26.55 -37.50
C GLY A 426 1.90 -27.16 -37.48
N ALA A 427 2.54 -27.27 -38.65
CA ALA A 427 3.93 -27.70 -38.74
C ALA A 427 4.91 -26.67 -38.14
N VAL A 428 4.70 -25.37 -38.37
CA VAL A 428 5.50 -24.30 -37.74
C VAL A 428 5.33 -24.32 -36.21
N ALA A 429 4.11 -24.50 -35.72
CA ALA A 429 3.84 -24.58 -34.29
C ALA A 429 4.44 -25.83 -33.61
N TYR A 430 4.58 -26.93 -34.34
CA TYR A 430 5.25 -28.14 -33.84
C TYR A 430 6.77 -27.99 -33.77
N LEU A 431 7.35 -27.11 -34.59
CA LEU A 431 8.79 -26.87 -34.66
C LEU A 431 9.29 -25.77 -33.70
N LEU A 432 8.38 -24.96 -33.16
CA LEU A 432 8.63 -23.95 -32.13
C LEU A 432 8.39 -24.55 -30.74
#